data_AF-A0A965GFX2-F1
#
_entry.id   AF-A0A965GFX2-F1
#
_cell.length_a   1.000
_cell.length_b   1.000
_cell.length_c   1.000
_cell.angle_alpha   90.00
_cell.angle_beta   90.00
_cell.angle_gamma   90.00
#
_symmetry.space_group_name_H-M   'P 1'
#
loop_
_entity.id
_entity.type
_entity.pdbx_description
1 polymer ?
#
loop_
_entity_poly.entity_id
_entity_poly.type
_entity_poly.pdbx_seq_one_letter_code
_entity_poly.pdbx_strand_id
1 'polypeptide(L)'
;PVVNYCDVDVPYTRITEHKHFAPWESHDRTVVYHEYSRLCGEGDTPYYPIRRVKEKELLLNYVERARTATGVTFMGRLGTYRYLDMDVTIHEALGASREMLNCLASNKPLPSFSIDPMV
;
A
#
# COMPACT_ATOMS: atom_id res chain seq x y z
N PRO A 1 -9.39 17.02 12.55
CA PRO A 1 -8.90 16.23 13.68
C PRO A 1 -9.18 14.77 13.39
N VAL A 2 -8.43 13.89 14.05
CA VAL A 2 -8.67 12.45 14.03
C VAL A 2 -8.94 12.05 15.46
N VAL A 3 -10.10 11.44 15.71
CA VAL A 3 -10.50 10.96 17.05
C VAL A 3 -10.73 9.47 16.95
N ASN A 4 -9.95 8.69 17.69
CA ASN A 4 -10.06 7.24 17.75
C ASN A 4 -11.09 6.82 18.78
N TYR A 5 -11.85 5.77 18.47
CA TYR A 5 -12.81 5.16 19.37
C TYR A 5 -12.36 3.72 19.61
N CYS A 6 -11.86 3.45 20.82
CA CYS A 6 -11.24 2.17 21.17
C CYS A 6 -12.22 1.16 21.78
N ASP A 7 -13.40 1.60 22.18
CA ASP A 7 -14.44 0.75 22.76
C ASP A 7 -15.09 -0.11 21.67
N VAL A 8 -15.19 -1.42 21.93
CA VAL A 8 -15.74 -2.40 20.98
C VAL A 8 -17.22 -2.16 20.67
N ASP A 9 -17.94 -1.52 21.59
CA ASP A 9 -19.37 -1.18 21.43
C ASP A 9 -19.57 0.00 20.45
N VAL A 10 -18.50 0.70 20.07
CA VAL A 10 -18.53 1.74 19.04
C VAL A 10 -18.26 1.10 17.67
N PRO A 11 -19.18 1.21 16.70
CA PRO A 11 -19.09 0.42 15.46
C PRO A 11 -18.04 0.91 14.45
N TYR A 12 -17.51 2.13 14.61
CA TYR A 12 -16.47 2.71 13.77
C TYR A 12 -15.15 2.85 14.53
N THR A 13 -14.02 2.75 13.81
CA THR A 13 -12.67 2.80 14.41
C THR A 13 -12.26 4.22 14.80
N ARG A 14 -12.67 5.21 14.00
CA ARG A 14 -12.37 6.63 14.21
C ARG A 14 -13.33 7.53 13.44
N ILE A 15 -13.35 8.79 13.86
CA ILE A 15 -13.95 9.89 13.09
C ILE A 15 -12.83 10.82 12.61
N THR A 16 -12.87 11.14 11.33
CA THR A 16 -11.96 12.11 10.71
C THR A 16 -12.74 13.31 10.19
N GLU A 17 -12.44 14.49 10.70
CA GLU A 17 -12.98 15.75 10.18
C GLU A 17 -11.90 16.48 9.36
N HIS A 18 -12.13 16.58 8.05
CA HIS A 18 -11.09 16.83 7.05
C HIS A 18 -10.57 18.26 7.03
N LYS A 19 -11.38 19.26 7.39
CA LYS A 19 -10.98 20.68 7.33
C LYS A 19 -9.71 20.98 8.15
N HIS A 20 -9.47 20.21 9.20
CA HIS A 20 -8.31 20.38 10.06
C HIS A 20 -7.01 19.81 9.50
N PHE A 21 -7.04 19.10 8.37
CA PHE A 21 -5.82 18.79 7.60
C PHE A 21 -5.30 20.01 6.83
N ALA A 22 -6.15 21.02 6.61
CA ALA A 22 -5.80 22.30 6.02
C ALA A 22 -6.10 23.45 7.02
N PRO A 23 -5.39 23.51 8.17
CA PRO A 23 -5.67 24.50 9.22
C PRO A 23 -5.45 25.96 8.79
N TRP A 24 -4.85 26.19 7.63
CA TRP A 24 -4.70 27.51 7.01
C TRP A 24 -5.96 27.99 6.27
N GLU A 25 -7.00 27.16 6.15
CA GLU A 25 -8.28 27.51 5.53
C GLU A 25 -9.39 27.69 6.58
N SER A 26 -10.41 28.47 6.25
CA SER A 26 -11.63 28.61 7.06
C SER A 26 -12.85 28.14 6.28
N HIS A 27 -13.64 27.27 6.90
CA HIS A 27 -14.82 26.66 6.29
C HIS A 27 -15.99 26.67 7.28
N ASP A 28 -17.13 27.26 6.89
CA ASP A 28 -18.36 27.29 7.70
C ASP A 28 -19.01 25.90 7.84
N ARG A 29 -18.75 25.01 6.89
CA ARG A 29 -19.26 23.63 6.85
C ARG A 29 -18.10 22.65 6.88
N THR A 30 -18.40 21.42 7.29
CA THR A 30 -17.38 20.39 7.46
C THR A 30 -17.80 19.05 6.87
N VAL A 31 -16.81 18.23 6.51
CA VAL A 31 -16.99 16.86 6.04
C VAL A 31 -16.33 15.92 7.02
N VAL A 32 -17.13 15.01 7.56
CA VAL A 32 -16.71 14.00 8.55
C VAL A 32 -16.89 12.60 8.00
N TYR A 33 -15.88 11.75 8.19
CA TYR A 33 -15.95 10.34 7.85
C TYR A 33 -15.98 9.51 9.13
N HIS A 34 -16.95 8.60 9.23
CA HIS A 34 -16.93 7.50 10.18
C HIS A 34 -16.27 6.31 9.47
N GLU A 35 -15.13 5.86 9.98
CA GLU A 35 -14.36 4.80 9.34
C GLU A 35 -14.73 3.43 9.91
N TYR A 36 -14.97 2.46 9.02
CA TYR A 36 -15.30 1.08 9.40
C TYR A 36 -14.24 0.13 8.84
N SER A 37 -13.75 -0.77 9.69
CA SER A 37 -12.86 -1.85 9.27
C SER A 37 -13.65 -3.13 9.06
N ARG A 38 -13.35 -3.85 7.96
CA ARG A 38 -13.94 -5.15 7.65
C ARG A 38 -13.02 -5.95 6.74
N LEU A 39 -13.35 -7.24 6.57
CA LEU A 39 -12.70 -8.07 5.58
C LEU A 39 -12.96 -7.54 4.16
N CYS A 40 -11.93 -7.59 3.33
CA CYS A 40 -11.98 -7.24 1.91
C CYS A 40 -12.60 -8.40 1.14
N GLY A 41 -13.74 -8.16 0.50
CA GLY A 41 -14.41 -9.08 -0.41
C GLY A 41 -14.11 -8.76 -1.88
N GLU A 42 -14.78 -9.47 -2.76
CA GLU A 42 -14.73 -9.21 -4.20
C GLU A 42 -15.37 -7.84 -4.52
N GLY A 43 -14.69 -7.03 -5.34
CA GLY A 43 -15.13 -5.67 -5.69
C GLY A 43 -14.74 -4.58 -4.68
N ASP A 44 -14.17 -4.94 -3.53
CA ASP A 44 -13.72 -3.97 -2.54
C ASP A 44 -12.33 -3.41 -2.85
N THR A 45 -12.09 -2.17 -2.44
CA THR A 45 -10.75 -1.59 -2.44
C THR A 45 -9.92 -2.23 -1.32
N PRO A 46 -8.78 -2.89 -1.61
CA PRO A 46 -7.90 -3.39 -0.57
C PRO A 46 -7.16 -2.22 0.10
N TYR A 47 -7.20 -2.13 1.44
CA TYR A 47 -6.53 -1.08 2.24
C TYR A 47 -5.30 -1.60 3.02
N TYR A 48 -5.49 -2.53 3.95
CA TYR A 48 -4.41 -3.03 4.82
C TYR A 48 -4.15 -4.53 4.57
N PRO A 49 -2.93 -4.95 4.19
CA PRO A 49 -2.61 -6.36 4.02
C PRO A 49 -2.51 -7.06 5.38
N ILE A 50 -3.12 -8.25 5.49
CA ILE A 50 -3.22 -8.99 6.76
C ILE A 50 -1.90 -9.72 7.11
N ARG A 51 -1.18 -10.24 6.10
CA ARG A 51 0.13 -10.96 6.23
C ARG A 51 0.20 -12.03 7.34
N ARG A 52 -0.88 -12.80 7.53
CA ARG A 52 -0.90 -13.99 8.41
C ARG A 52 -0.14 -15.16 7.76
N VAL A 53 0.12 -16.22 8.53
CA VAL A 53 0.99 -17.35 8.12
C VAL A 53 0.47 -18.07 6.86
N LYS A 54 -0.84 -18.32 6.75
CA LYS A 54 -1.44 -18.99 5.57
C LYS A 54 -1.34 -18.12 4.32
N GLU A 55 -1.40 -16.80 4.49
CA GLU A 55 -1.30 -15.81 3.43
C GLU A 55 0.13 -15.67 2.91
N LYS A 56 1.15 -16.03 3.72
CA LYS A 56 2.54 -16.07 3.27
C LYS A 56 2.79 -17.16 2.22
N GLU A 57 2.11 -18.31 2.30
CA GLU A 57 2.23 -19.37 1.31
C GLU A 57 1.61 -18.94 -0.04
N LEU A 58 0.42 -18.33 0.01
CA LEU A 58 -0.20 -17.77 -1.20
C LEU A 58 0.65 -16.65 -1.81
N LEU A 59 1.17 -15.75 -0.98
CA LEU A 59 2.10 -14.70 -1.43
C LEU A 59 3.32 -15.32 -2.11
N LEU A 60 3.97 -16.32 -1.49
CA LEU A 60 5.13 -16.99 -2.04
C LEU A 60 4.83 -17.57 -3.43
N ASN A 61 3.69 -18.24 -3.60
CA ASN A 61 3.27 -18.78 -4.90
C ASN A 61 3.15 -17.68 -5.98
N TYR A 62 2.60 -16.51 -5.64
CA TYR A 62 2.53 -15.38 -6.57
C TYR A 62 3.91 -14.75 -6.84
N VAL A 63 4.77 -14.66 -5.82
CA VAL A 63 6.13 -14.13 -5.96
C VAL A 63 6.97 -15.01 -6.87
N GLU A 64 6.93 -16.33 -6.71
CA GLU A 64 7.64 -17.26 -7.60
C GLU A 64 7.15 -17.15 -9.04
N ARG A 65 5.83 -17.00 -9.26
CA ARG A 65 5.29 -16.75 -10.61
C ARG A 65 5.77 -15.42 -11.17
N ALA A 66 5.73 -14.35 -10.39
CA ALA A 66 6.19 -13.02 -10.79
C ALA A 66 7.69 -13.02 -11.13
N ARG A 67 8.51 -13.82 -10.45
CA ARG A 67 9.94 -13.97 -10.74
C ARG A 67 10.23 -14.55 -12.13
N THR A 68 9.31 -15.33 -12.68
CA THR A 68 9.40 -15.87 -14.05
C THR A 68 8.85 -14.95 -15.13
N ALA A 69 8.17 -13.86 -14.76
CA ALA A 69 7.56 -12.94 -15.72
C ALA A 69 8.62 -12.03 -16.37
N THR A 70 8.49 -11.81 -17.67
CA THR A 70 9.40 -10.94 -18.45
C THR A 70 8.72 -9.66 -18.84
N GLY A 71 9.46 -8.54 -18.85
CA GLY A 71 8.94 -7.24 -19.31
C GLY A 71 8.01 -6.54 -18.32
N VAL A 72 7.97 -6.98 -17.05
CA VAL A 72 7.16 -6.39 -15.98
C VAL A 72 7.96 -6.34 -14.68
N THR A 73 7.81 -5.23 -13.95
CA THR A 73 8.32 -5.07 -12.57
C THR A 73 7.14 -4.71 -11.66
N PHE A 74 6.95 -5.48 -10.60
CA PHE A 74 5.89 -5.29 -9.62
C PHE A 74 6.40 -4.42 -8.46
N MET A 75 5.62 -3.40 -8.09
CA MET A 75 6.04 -2.38 -7.11
C MET A 75 4.88 -1.88 -6.25
N GLY A 76 5.24 -1.14 -5.19
CA GLY A 76 4.29 -0.45 -4.33
C GLY A 76 3.42 -1.38 -3.48
N ARG A 77 2.47 -0.78 -2.77
CA ARG A 77 1.67 -1.48 -1.75
C ARG A 77 0.93 -2.71 -2.29
N LEU A 78 0.35 -2.62 -3.48
CA LEU A 78 -0.45 -3.69 -4.09
C LEU A 78 0.42 -4.70 -4.83
N GLY A 79 1.41 -4.24 -5.59
CA GLY A 79 2.30 -5.12 -6.35
C GLY A 79 3.24 -5.95 -5.48
N THR A 80 3.48 -5.50 -4.24
CA THR A 80 4.36 -6.21 -3.27
C THR A 80 3.64 -6.73 -2.03
N TYR A 81 2.32 -6.53 -1.92
CA TYR A 81 1.50 -6.94 -0.76
C TYR A 81 2.06 -6.45 0.59
N ARG A 82 2.47 -5.18 0.64
CA ARG A 82 3.02 -4.51 1.84
C ARG A 82 2.23 -3.25 2.15
N TYR A 83 2.12 -2.92 3.44
CA TYR A 83 1.74 -1.57 3.83
C TYR A 83 2.97 -0.67 3.67
N LEU A 84 2.83 0.42 2.93
CA LEU A 84 3.89 1.38 2.68
C LEU A 84 3.31 2.78 2.87
N ASP A 85 3.97 3.59 3.68
CA ASP A 85 3.67 5.01 3.76
C ASP A 85 4.12 5.73 2.46
N MET A 86 3.69 6.98 2.30
CA MET A 86 3.91 7.75 1.08
C MET A 86 5.41 7.98 0.80
N ASP A 87 6.19 8.30 1.84
CA ASP A 87 7.64 8.54 1.75
C ASP A 87 8.40 7.28 1.35
N VAL A 88 8.08 6.13 1.96
CA VAL A 88 8.65 4.82 1.60
C VAL A 88 8.31 4.49 0.15
N THR A 89 7.06 4.72 -0.26
CA THR A 89 6.63 4.46 -1.64
C THR A 89 7.41 5.31 -2.65
N ILE A 90 7.60 6.61 -2.37
CA ILE A 90 8.38 7.52 -3.22
C ILE A 90 9.85 7.08 -3.26
N HIS A 91 10.42 6.72 -2.12
CA HIS A 91 11.80 6.26 -2.02
C HIS A 91 12.04 4.99 -2.85
N GLU A 92 11.19 3.97 -2.68
CA GLU A 92 11.27 2.72 -3.44
C GLU A 92 11.08 2.97 -4.96
N ALA A 93 10.17 3.86 -5.35
CA ALA A 93 9.96 4.22 -6.75
C ALA A 93 11.18 4.89 -7.39
N LEU A 94 11.84 5.80 -6.67
CA LEU A 94 13.09 6.43 -7.13
C LEU A 94 14.23 5.41 -7.24
N GLY A 95 14.33 4.50 -6.27
CA GLY A 95 15.29 3.39 -6.30
C GLY A 95 15.07 2.47 -7.51
N ALA A 96 13.83 2.05 -7.73
CA ALA A 96 13.46 1.21 -8.87
C ALA A 96 13.72 1.90 -10.21
N SER A 97 13.42 3.20 -10.32
CA SER A 97 13.71 3.97 -11.53
C SER A 97 15.21 4.03 -11.82
N ARG A 98 16.06 4.17 -10.79
CA ARG A 98 17.52 4.19 -10.96
C ARG A 98 18.04 2.83 -11.42
N GLU A 99 17.58 1.75 -10.80
CA GLU A 99 17.98 0.40 -11.19
C GLU A 99 17.54 0.07 -12.62
N MET A 100 16.32 0.46 -12.99
CA MET A 100 15.81 0.29 -14.36
C MET A 100 16.70 1.01 -15.38
N LEU A 101 17.09 2.25 -15.13
CA LEU A 101 18.00 2.99 -16.02
C LEU A 101 19.36 2.28 -16.16
N ASN A 102 19.91 1.75 -15.07
CA ASN A 102 21.18 1.00 -15.10
C ASN A 102 21.07 -0.30 -15.91
N CYS A 103 19.99 -1.06 -15.72
CA CYS A 103 19.72 -2.29 -16.48
C CYS A 103 19.62 -1.99 -17.97
N LEU A 104 18.84 -0.97 -18.35
CA LEU A 104 18.65 -0.56 -19.74
C LEU A 104 19.99 -0.12 -20.37
N ALA A 105 20.77 0.71 -19.68
CA ALA A 105 22.09 1.15 -20.16
C ALA A 105 23.09 -0.01 -20.32
N SER A 106 22.96 -1.06 -19.49
CA SER A 106 23.84 -2.23 -19.50
C SER A 106 23.31 -3.40 -20.33
N ASN A 107 22.19 -3.22 -21.04
CA ASN A 107 21.46 -4.27 -21.76
C ASN A 107 21.18 -5.53 -20.90
N LYS A 108 20.88 -5.33 -19.61
CA LYS A 108 20.51 -6.37 -18.65
C LYS A 108 18.99 -6.46 -18.52
N PRO A 109 18.43 -7.65 -18.23
CA PRO A 109 17.00 -7.78 -17.97
C PRO A 109 16.61 -6.99 -16.72
N LEU A 110 15.40 -6.43 -16.75
CA LEU A 110 14.81 -5.78 -15.58
C LEU A 110 14.39 -6.83 -14.54
N PRO A 111 14.64 -6.58 -13.25
CA PRO A 111 14.15 -7.46 -12.21
C PRO A 111 12.62 -7.37 -12.11
N SER A 112 11.99 -8.50 -11.77
CA SER A 112 10.55 -8.58 -11.51
C SER A 112 10.14 -7.78 -10.27
N PHE A 113 11.06 -7.56 -9.33
CA PHE A 113 10.86 -6.73 -8.15
C PHE A 113 12.12 -5.88 -7.89
N SER A 114 11.94 -4.59 -7.60
CA SER A 114 13.05 -3.75 -7.11
C SER A 114 13.31 -3.94 -5.61
N ILE A 115 12.31 -4.41 -4.86
CA ILE A 115 12.37 -4.71 -3.43
C ILE A 115 11.72 -6.07 -3.24
N ASP A 116 12.41 -7.00 -2.57
CA ASP A 116 11.88 -8.34 -2.36
C ASP A 116 10.65 -8.30 -1.42
N PRO A 117 9.46 -8.71 -1.88
CA PRO A 117 8.22 -8.67 -1.09
C PRO A 117 8.19 -9.69 0.07
N MET A 118 9.13 -10.65 0.09
CA MET A 118 9.19 -11.69 1.13
C MET A 118 9.99 -11.26 2.36
N VAL A 119 10.65 -10.11 2.30
CA VAL A 119 11.37 -9.51 3.43
C VAL A 119 10.39 -8.81 4.39
#